data_AF-A0A5B6WJR0-F1
#
_entry.id   AF-A0A5B6WJR0-F1
#
_cell.length_a   1.000
_cell.length_b   1.000
_cell.length_c   1.000
_cell.angle_alpha   90.00
_cell.angle_beta   90.00
_cell.angle_gamma   90.00
#
_symmetry.space_group_name_H-M   'P 1'
#
loop_
_entity.id
_entity.type
_entity.pdbx_description
1 polymer ?
#
loop_
_entity_poly.entity_id
_entity_poly.type
_entity_poly.pdbx_seq_one_letter_code
_entity_poly.pdbx_strand_id
1 'polypeptide(L)'
;MEVLHLALDKATEEGLIEGFNNVIHGMKFSHLQFADDIILFLKAEVKRVFEIFSGRNINFNKSCLVGFEVEEELLYTMATICKCKIGALPFNYLGIPLGANPKRLSTWEPIIDRVRKKLSGLKCRSLLWAGRVVLINAVMSSLLIYFMSLFQASVAVIKKIYKIRRNFL
;
A
#
# COMPACT_ATOMS: atom_id res chain seq x y z
N MET A 1 7.07 5.44 18.66
CA MET A 1 6.89 5.86 17.24
C MET A 1 7.75 7.06 16.92
N GLU A 2 7.57 8.19 17.64
CA GLU A 2 8.29 9.45 17.42
C GLU A 2 9.83 9.32 17.37
N VAL A 3 10.43 8.53 18.25
CA VAL A 3 11.90 8.35 18.27
C VAL A 3 12.45 7.81 16.94
N LEU A 4 11.68 6.98 16.21
CA LEU A 4 12.14 6.49 14.91
C LEU A 4 12.03 7.55 13.84
N HIS A 5 10.89 8.24 13.84
CA HIS A 5 10.61 9.31 12.90
C HIS A 5 11.71 10.37 13.00
N LEU A 6 12.05 10.80 14.22
CA LEU A 6 13.14 11.74 14.48
C LEU A 6 14.51 11.21 14.02
N ALA A 7 14.78 9.91 14.20
CA ALA A 7 16.03 9.31 13.73
C ALA A 7 16.10 9.26 12.19
N LEU A 8 15.00 8.97 11.51
CA LEU A 8 14.90 8.96 10.05
C LEU A 8 14.96 10.38 9.47
N ASP A 9 14.33 11.36 10.12
CA ASP A 9 14.43 12.77 9.74
C ASP A 9 15.87 13.26 9.87
N LYS A 10 16.52 13.00 11.01
CA LYS A 10 17.92 13.34 11.22
C LYS A 10 18.83 12.67 10.18
N ALA A 11 18.60 11.39 9.86
CA ALA A 11 19.34 10.72 8.80
C ALA A 11 19.06 11.31 7.40
N THR A 12 17.88 11.87 7.18
CA THR A 12 17.51 12.57 5.95
C THR A 12 18.18 13.94 5.85
N GLU A 13 18.36 14.64 6.98
CA GLU A 13 19.11 15.91 7.10
C GLU A 13 20.61 15.70 6.92
N GLU A 14 21.16 14.63 7.50
CA GLU A 14 22.57 14.24 7.37
C GLU A 14 22.92 13.66 5.98
N GLY A 15 21.94 13.57 5.07
CA GLY A 15 22.13 13.08 3.71
C GLY A 15 22.31 11.55 3.60
N LEU A 16 22.10 10.82 4.69
CA LEU A 16 22.16 9.35 4.72
C LEU A 16 20.95 8.74 3.99
N ILE A 17 19.81 9.42 4.01
CA ILE A 17 18.61 9.07 3.25
C ILE A 17 18.27 10.20 2.28
N GLU A 18 18.58 10.00 1.00
CA GLU A 18 18.31 11.02 -0.02
C GLU A 18 16.80 11.14 -0.33
N GLY A 19 16.05 10.03 -0.25
CA GLY A 19 14.63 9.99 -0.57
C GLY A 19 14.33 10.38 -2.03
N PHE A 20 13.05 10.67 -2.30
CA PHE A 20 12.60 11.28 -3.55
C PHE A 20 12.31 12.77 -3.34
N ASN A 21 12.93 13.60 -4.17
CA ASN A 21 12.71 15.05 -4.20
C ASN A 21 11.68 15.42 -5.27
N ASN A 22 10.90 16.48 -5.05
CA ASN A 22 9.99 17.09 -6.04
C ASN A 22 8.88 16.17 -6.61
N VAL A 23 8.49 15.11 -5.89
CA VAL A 23 7.30 14.31 -6.27
C VAL A 23 6.02 15.14 -6.12
N ILE A 24 5.98 15.98 -5.09
CA ILE A 24 4.99 17.03 -4.88
C ILE A 24 5.79 18.30 -4.63
N HIS A 25 5.39 19.42 -5.23
CA HIS A 25 6.14 20.68 -5.22
C HIS A 25 6.53 21.07 -3.77
N GLY A 26 7.83 21.08 -3.46
CA GLY A 26 8.35 21.43 -2.13
C GLY A 26 8.36 20.31 -1.07
N MET A 27 8.03 19.06 -1.42
CA MET A 27 8.08 17.93 -0.48
C MET A 27 9.22 16.95 -0.82
N LYS A 28 9.97 16.58 0.22
CA LYS A 28 10.97 15.50 0.22
C LYS A 28 10.35 14.26 0.86
N PHE A 29 10.37 13.13 0.16
CA PHE A 29 9.82 11.87 0.64
C PHE A 29 10.92 10.85 0.89
N SER A 30 11.29 10.63 2.16
CA SER A 30 12.29 9.62 2.53
C SER A 30 11.66 8.31 3.01
N HIS A 31 10.50 8.38 3.66
CA HIS A 31 9.84 7.21 4.24
C HIS A 31 8.32 7.39 4.35
N LEU A 32 7.61 6.27 4.53
CA LEU A 32 6.21 6.19 4.96
C LEU A 32 6.15 5.30 6.18
N GLN A 33 5.54 5.77 7.27
CA GLN A 33 5.41 5.02 8.51
C GLN A 33 3.95 4.99 8.98
N PHE A 34 3.44 3.79 9.27
CA PHE A 34 2.15 3.61 9.93
C PHE A 34 2.23 2.44 10.93
N ALA A 35 2.04 2.74 12.21
CA ALA A 35 2.31 1.78 13.29
C ALA A 35 3.67 1.09 13.10
N ASP A 36 3.68 -0.24 12.94
CA ASP A 36 4.88 -1.04 12.77
C ASP A 36 5.31 -1.22 11.31
N ASP A 37 4.50 -0.78 10.35
CA ASP A 37 4.78 -0.91 8.92
C ASP A 37 5.51 0.34 8.41
N ILE A 38 6.68 0.13 7.79
CA ILE A 38 7.54 1.21 7.30
C ILE A 38 8.01 0.90 5.88
N ILE A 39 7.90 1.88 5.00
CA ILE A 39 8.52 1.88 3.68
C ILE A 39 9.61 2.94 3.68
N LEU A 40 10.81 2.55 3.24
CA LEU A 40 11.96 3.45 3.09
C LEU A 40 12.27 3.61 1.61
N PHE A 41 12.50 4.84 1.18
CA PHE A 41 12.89 5.17 -0.18
C PHE A 41 14.37 5.54 -0.20
N LEU A 42 15.19 4.66 -0.78
CA LEU A 42 16.66 4.73 -0.72
C LEU A 42 17.24 4.75 -2.15
N LYS A 43 18.30 5.54 -2.36
CA LYS A 43 18.91 5.69 -3.69
C LYS A 43 20.10 4.76 -3.97
N ALA A 44 20.81 4.27 -2.95
CA ALA A 44 21.83 3.20 -3.10
C ALA A 44 22.49 2.75 -1.77
N GLU A 45 22.57 3.58 -0.73
CA GLU A 45 23.32 3.22 0.49
C GLU A 45 22.45 2.53 1.56
N VAL A 46 22.17 1.24 1.36
CA VAL A 46 21.27 0.49 2.27
C VAL A 46 21.94 0.17 3.62
N LYS A 47 23.27 0.02 3.67
CA LYS A 47 24.01 -0.38 4.89
C LYS A 47 23.78 0.56 6.09
N ARG A 48 23.99 1.86 5.89
CA ARG A 48 23.85 2.89 6.95
C ARG A 48 22.44 2.99 7.50
N VAL A 49 21.45 2.76 6.64
CA VAL A 49 20.05 2.76 7.07
C VAL A 49 19.78 1.60 8.02
N PHE A 50 20.30 0.40 7.74
CA PHE A 50 20.13 -0.75 8.62
C PHE A 50 20.81 -0.58 9.99
N GLU A 51 21.89 0.19 10.08
CA GLU A 51 22.50 0.58 11.36
C GLU A 51 21.55 1.44 12.21
N ILE A 52 20.77 2.34 11.60
CA ILE A 52 19.75 3.12 12.33
C ILE A 52 18.71 2.20 12.99
N PHE A 53 18.41 1.07 12.34
CA PHE A 53 17.47 0.09 12.86
C PHE A 53 18.11 -1.01 13.71
N SER A 54 19.45 -1.05 13.86
CA SER A 54 20.15 -2.18 14.50
C SER A 54 19.91 -2.31 16.01
N GLY A 55 19.20 -1.36 16.61
CA GLY A 55 18.68 -1.44 17.99
C GLY A 55 17.22 -1.87 18.11
N ARG A 56 16.55 -2.23 17.00
CA ARG A 56 15.14 -2.62 16.98
C ARG A 56 14.96 -4.03 16.46
N ASN A 57 13.93 -4.71 16.97
CA ASN A 57 13.50 -6.02 16.50
C ASN A 57 12.80 -5.89 15.13
N ILE A 58 13.57 -5.65 14.07
CA ILE A 58 13.04 -5.72 12.70
C ILE A 58 12.67 -7.18 12.41
N ASN A 59 11.45 -7.38 11.91
CA ASN A 59 11.05 -8.69 11.42
C ASN A 59 11.53 -8.89 9.97
N PHE A 60 12.80 -9.27 9.82
CA PHE A 60 13.43 -9.51 8.52
C PHE A 60 12.70 -10.52 7.63
N ASN A 61 11.96 -11.47 8.22
CA ASN A 61 11.15 -12.43 7.47
C ASN A 61 9.95 -11.79 6.76
N LYS A 62 9.48 -10.64 7.26
CA LYS A 62 8.39 -9.83 6.69
C LYS A 62 8.90 -8.63 5.87
N SER A 63 10.16 -8.23 6.07
CA SER A 63 10.80 -7.16 5.30
C SER A 63 11.21 -7.64 3.91
N CYS A 64 11.14 -6.74 2.93
CA CYS A 64 11.65 -6.99 1.58
C CYS A 64 12.29 -5.75 0.98
N LEU A 65 13.16 -5.97 -0.01
CA LEU A 65 13.81 -4.93 -0.80
C LEU A 65 13.28 -4.99 -2.23
N VAL A 66 12.87 -3.84 -2.77
CA VAL A 66 12.37 -3.72 -4.15
C VAL A 66 13.30 -2.76 -4.89
N GLY A 67 13.95 -3.25 -5.95
CA GLY A 67 14.81 -2.44 -6.80
C GLY A 67 14.03 -1.72 -7.90
N PHE A 68 14.38 -0.46 -8.14
CA PHE A 68 13.89 0.34 -9.27
C PHE A 68 15.09 0.77 -10.12
N GLU A 69 15.18 0.28 -11.35
CA GLU A 69 16.31 0.58 -12.25
C GLU A 69 17.68 0.22 -11.63
N VAL A 70 17.71 -0.82 -10.80
CA VAL A 70 18.93 -1.35 -10.15
C VAL A 70 19.30 -2.69 -10.79
N GLU A 71 20.59 -2.93 -10.97
CA GLU A 71 21.12 -4.22 -11.41
C GLU A 71 20.79 -5.34 -10.41
N GLU A 72 20.45 -6.52 -10.93
CA GLU A 72 19.99 -7.65 -10.11
C GLU A 72 21.05 -8.13 -9.11
N GLU A 73 22.32 -8.14 -9.51
CA GLU A 73 23.44 -8.51 -8.65
C GLU A 73 23.62 -7.56 -7.46
N LEU A 74 23.46 -6.25 -7.71
CA LEU A 74 23.50 -5.23 -6.67
C LEU A 74 22.31 -5.37 -5.72
N LEU A 75 21.10 -5.60 -6.25
CA LEU A 75 19.89 -5.82 -5.45
C LEU A 75 20.03 -7.07 -4.57
N TYR A 76 20.58 -8.16 -5.10
CA TYR A 76 20.84 -9.39 -4.34
C TYR A 76 21.86 -9.18 -3.23
N THR A 77 22.95 -8.48 -3.53
CA THR A 77 23.98 -8.12 -2.54
C THR A 77 23.37 -7.30 -1.40
N MET A 78 22.56 -6.30 -1.73
CA MET A 78 21.87 -5.47 -0.74
C MET A 78 20.89 -6.29 0.10
N ALA A 79 20.04 -7.11 -0.52
CA ALA A 79 19.09 -7.96 0.21
C ALA A 79 19.78 -8.92 1.18
N THR A 80 20.93 -9.47 0.78
CA THR A 80 21.77 -10.35 1.61
C THR A 80 22.33 -9.62 2.83
N ILE A 81 22.89 -8.42 2.65
CA ILE A 81 23.38 -7.56 3.74
C ILE A 81 22.25 -7.25 4.72
N CYS A 82 21.07 -6.94 4.18
CA CYS A 82 19.88 -6.57 4.93
C CYS A 82 19.17 -7.76 5.56
N LYS A 83 19.57 -9.00 5.23
CA LYS A 83 18.90 -10.24 5.63
C LYS A 83 17.41 -10.27 5.27
N CYS A 84 16.99 -9.57 4.22
CA CYS A 84 15.60 -9.49 3.79
C CYS A 84 15.40 -10.13 2.41
N LYS A 85 14.15 -10.39 2.03
CA LYS A 85 13.83 -10.99 0.73
C LYS A 85 13.83 -9.93 -0.36
N ILE A 86 14.12 -10.34 -1.60
CA ILE A 86 13.84 -9.49 -2.76
C ILE A 86 12.33 -9.55 -3.02
N GLY A 87 11.71 -8.38 -3.07
CA GLY A 87 10.29 -8.20 -3.41
C GLY A 87 10.11 -7.76 -4.86
N ALA A 88 8.85 -7.70 -5.29
CA ALA A 88 8.48 -7.19 -6.61
C ALA A 88 7.23 -6.33 -6.52
N LEU A 89 7.05 -5.41 -7.47
CA LEU A 89 5.81 -4.69 -7.65
C LEU A 89 4.79 -5.50 -8.48
N PRO A 90 3.49 -5.36 -8.20
CA PRO A 90 2.92 -4.61 -7.08
C PRO A 90 2.97 -5.39 -5.76
N PHE A 91 3.10 -4.69 -4.63
CA PHE A 91 2.96 -5.27 -3.29
C PHE A 91 1.92 -4.52 -2.46
N ASN A 92 1.38 -5.18 -1.43
CA ASN A 92 0.35 -4.59 -0.57
C ASN A 92 0.98 -3.85 0.62
N TYR A 93 0.59 -2.60 0.82
CA TYR A 93 0.89 -1.80 2.01
C TYR A 93 -0.42 -1.24 2.56
N LEU A 94 -0.76 -1.58 3.81
CA LEU A 94 -2.05 -1.18 4.44
C LEU A 94 -3.30 -1.54 3.61
N GLY A 95 -3.22 -2.62 2.83
CA GLY A 95 -4.30 -3.05 1.94
C GLY A 95 -4.37 -2.31 0.60
N ILE A 96 -3.40 -1.42 0.31
CA ILE A 96 -3.21 -0.72 -0.95
C ILE A 96 -2.15 -1.45 -1.80
N PRO A 97 -2.43 -1.81 -3.06
CA PRO A 97 -1.45 -2.42 -3.95
C PRO A 97 -0.55 -1.33 -4.56
N LEU A 98 0.56 -1.04 -3.90
CA LEU A 98 1.56 -0.08 -4.39
C LEU A 98 2.21 -0.57 -5.69
N GLY A 99 2.38 0.35 -6.64
CA GLY A 99 2.89 0.06 -7.98
C GLY A 99 1.90 -0.64 -8.91
N ALA A 100 0.68 -0.96 -8.45
CA ALA A 100 -0.35 -1.50 -9.34
C ALA A 100 -0.93 -0.38 -10.21
N ASN A 101 -1.32 -0.71 -11.44
CA ASN A 101 -1.96 0.26 -12.33
C ASN A 101 -3.45 0.41 -11.95
N PRO A 102 -3.89 1.57 -11.42
CA PRO A 102 -5.28 1.78 -11.01
C PRO A 102 -6.26 1.84 -12.18
N LYS A 103 -5.81 2.00 -13.43
CA LYS A 103 -6.71 1.95 -14.59
C LYS A 103 -7.13 0.53 -14.95
N ARG A 104 -6.35 -0.48 -14.54
CA ARG A 104 -6.61 -1.90 -14.83
C ARG A 104 -7.66 -2.46 -13.89
N LEU A 105 -8.63 -3.19 -14.45
CA LEU A 105 -9.69 -3.82 -13.68
C LEU A 105 -9.16 -4.87 -12.68
N SER A 106 -8.07 -5.56 -13.04
CA SER A 106 -7.40 -6.55 -12.18
C SER A 106 -6.94 -5.96 -10.84
N THR A 107 -6.55 -4.68 -10.81
CA THR A 107 -6.15 -3.99 -9.57
C THR A 107 -7.32 -3.83 -8.61
N TRP A 108 -8.55 -3.72 -9.13
CA TRP A 108 -9.77 -3.51 -8.35
C TRP A 108 -10.47 -4.82 -7.98
N GLU A 109 -10.19 -5.92 -8.67
CA GLU A 109 -10.87 -7.20 -8.44
C GLU A 109 -10.79 -7.69 -6.98
N PRO A 110 -9.63 -7.64 -6.30
CA PRO A 110 -9.54 -8.07 -4.89
C PRO A 110 -10.42 -7.26 -3.93
N ILE A 111 -10.68 -5.99 -4.26
CA ILE A 111 -11.52 -5.09 -3.46
C ILE A 111 -12.98 -5.33 -3.80
N ILE A 112 -13.29 -5.46 -5.08
CA ILE A 112 -14.61 -5.82 -5.59
C ILE A 112 -15.07 -7.16 -4.98
N ASP A 113 -14.19 -8.15 -4.90
CA ASP A 113 -14.50 -9.46 -4.32
C ASP A 113 -14.68 -9.39 -2.81
N ARG A 114 -13.92 -8.55 -2.10
CA ARG A 114 -14.17 -8.25 -0.68
C ARG A 114 -15.55 -7.63 -0.46
N VAL A 115 -15.95 -6.69 -1.32
CA VAL A 115 -17.30 -6.09 -1.29
C VAL A 115 -18.36 -7.16 -1.55
N ARG A 116 -18.21 -7.98 -2.60
CA ARG A 116 -19.13 -9.08 -2.90
C ARG A 116 -19.28 -10.04 -1.73
N LYS A 117 -18.16 -10.48 -1.12
CA LYS A 117 -18.17 -11.38 0.04
C LYS A 117 -18.87 -10.79 1.25
N LYS A 118 -18.65 -9.51 1.54
CA LYS A 118 -19.37 -8.81 2.63
C LYS A 118 -20.86 -8.77 2.35
N LEU A 119 -21.25 -8.40 1.13
CA LEU A 119 -22.64 -8.35 0.70
C LEU A 119 -23.30 -9.74 0.75
N SER A 120 -22.62 -10.81 0.31
CA SER A 120 -23.17 -12.17 0.31
C SER A 120 -23.23 -12.80 1.70
N GLY A 121 -22.30 -12.46 2.59
CA GLY A 121 -22.25 -12.98 3.97
C GLY A 121 -23.29 -12.39 4.90
N LEU A 122 -23.77 -11.18 4.59
CA LEU A 122 -24.87 -10.55 5.31
C LEU A 122 -26.18 -11.20 4.83
N LYS A 123 -27.06 -11.65 5.74
CA LYS A 123 -28.30 -12.37 5.45
C LYS A 123 -29.30 -11.50 4.65
N CYS A 124 -29.04 -11.33 3.36
CA CYS A 124 -29.76 -10.39 2.49
C CYS A 124 -31.13 -10.89 2.03
N ARG A 125 -31.38 -12.20 2.11
CA ARG A 125 -32.67 -12.79 1.71
C ARG A 125 -33.82 -12.34 2.61
N SER A 126 -33.55 -11.93 3.86
CA SER A 126 -34.57 -11.45 4.81
C SER A 126 -34.62 -9.91 4.94
N LEU A 127 -33.81 -9.17 4.19
CA LEU A 127 -33.81 -7.71 4.26
C LEU A 127 -34.86 -7.13 3.32
N LEU A 128 -35.66 -6.22 3.86
CA LEU A 128 -36.50 -5.32 3.08
C LEU A 128 -35.63 -4.45 2.16
N TRP A 129 -36.22 -3.94 1.08
CA TRP A 129 -35.54 -3.09 0.11
C TRP A 129 -34.78 -1.92 0.75
N ALA A 130 -35.40 -1.22 1.71
CA ALA A 130 -34.74 -0.15 2.47
C ALA A 130 -33.49 -0.63 3.23
N GLY A 131 -33.56 -1.82 3.85
CA GLY A 131 -32.42 -2.44 4.52
C GLY A 131 -31.29 -2.80 3.55
N ARG A 132 -31.61 -3.25 2.33
CA ARG A 132 -30.61 -3.51 1.29
C ARG A 132 -29.91 -2.25 0.83
N VAL A 133 -30.64 -1.15 0.65
CA VAL A 133 -30.07 0.16 0.29
C VAL A 133 -29.09 0.65 1.37
N VAL A 134 -29.49 0.60 2.64
CA VAL A 134 -28.63 0.98 3.77
C VAL A 134 -27.39 0.09 3.82
N LEU A 135 -27.55 -1.23 3.63
CA LEU A 135 -26.45 -2.18 3.67
C LEU A 135 -25.44 -1.99 2.53
N ILE A 136 -25.92 -1.78 1.29
CA ILE A 136 -25.06 -1.43 0.14
C ILE A 136 -24.25 -0.19 0.48
N ASN A 137 -24.92 0.86 0.95
CA ASN A 137 -24.26 2.13 1.23
C ASN A 137 -23.22 1.94 2.35
N ALA A 138 -23.53 1.24 3.44
CA ALA A 138 -22.55 1.01 4.51
C ALA A 138 -21.30 0.22 4.04
N VAL A 139 -21.50 -0.83 3.24
CA VAL A 139 -20.41 -1.71 2.79
C VAL A 139 -19.60 -1.10 1.65
N MET A 140 -20.26 -0.49 0.66
CA MET A 140 -19.57 0.15 -0.47
C MET A 140 -18.91 1.46 -0.05
N SER A 141 -19.56 2.27 0.80
CA SER A 141 -19.04 3.59 1.15
C SER A 141 -17.76 3.54 1.98
N SER A 142 -17.49 2.47 2.73
CA SER A 142 -16.26 2.44 3.53
C SER A 142 -15.04 2.00 2.71
N LEU A 143 -15.12 0.87 1.99
CA LEU A 143 -13.95 0.28 1.33
C LEU A 143 -13.68 0.84 -0.08
N LEU A 144 -14.75 1.06 -0.86
CA LEU A 144 -14.59 1.55 -2.24
C LEU A 144 -14.32 3.06 -2.28
N ILE A 145 -14.91 3.84 -1.37
CA ILE A 145 -14.60 5.29 -1.29
C ILE A 145 -13.15 5.49 -0.88
N TYR A 146 -12.65 4.75 0.12
CA TYR A 146 -11.23 4.79 0.50
C TYR A 146 -10.30 4.51 -0.67
N PHE A 147 -10.62 3.50 -1.50
CA PHE A 147 -9.77 3.19 -2.65
C PHE A 147 -9.92 4.20 -3.79
N MET A 148 -11.13 4.72 -4.02
CA MET A 148 -11.39 5.76 -5.02
C MET A 148 -10.83 7.13 -4.62
N SER A 149 -10.64 7.42 -3.32
CA SER A 149 -9.96 8.65 -2.89
C SER A 149 -8.46 8.60 -3.15
N LEU A 150 -7.87 7.40 -3.23
CA LEU A 150 -6.46 7.21 -3.52
C LEU A 150 -6.17 7.05 -5.02
N PHE A 151 -7.11 6.49 -5.78
CA PHE A 151 -6.90 6.12 -7.17
C PHE A 151 -8.03 6.54 -8.09
N GLN A 152 -7.67 7.08 -9.25
CA GLN A 152 -8.63 7.35 -10.31
C GLN A 152 -9.08 6.04 -10.98
N ALA A 153 -10.30 5.60 -10.68
CA ALA A 153 -10.92 4.44 -11.29
C ALA A 153 -11.20 4.67 -12.79
N SER A 154 -10.99 3.65 -13.62
CA SER A 154 -11.42 3.69 -15.01
C SER A 154 -12.95 3.51 -15.13
N VAL A 155 -13.52 3.97 -16.26
CA VAL A 155 -14.96 3.83 -16.54
C VAL A 155 -15.41 2.36 -16.46
N ALA A 156 -14.55 1.41 -16.86
CA ALA A 156 -14.85 -0.02 -16.78
C ALA A 156 -15.01 -0.50 -15.33
N VAL A 157 -14.15 -0.05 -14.42
CA VAL A 157 -14.23 -0.35 -12.99
C VAL A 157 -15.52 0.22 -12.42
N ILE A 158 -15.82 1.48 -12.72
CA ILE A 158 -17.04 2.17 -12.26
C ILE A 158 -18.29 1.41 -12.72
N LYS A 159 -18.36 1.03 -14.01
CA LYS A 159 -19.47 0.22 -14.56
C LYS A 159 -19.63 -1.12 -13.83
N LYS A 160 -18.53 -1.78 -13.47
CA LYS A 160 -18.56 -3.06 -12.74
C LYS A 160 -19.10 -2.89 -11.31
N ILE A 161 -18.70 -1.83 -10.61
CA ILE A 161 -19.22 -1.48 -9.29
C ILE A 161 -20.73 -1.21 -9.36
N TYR A 162 -21.19 -0.41 -10.33
CA TYR A 162 -22.61 -0.16 -10.55
C TYR A 162 -23.40 -1.44 -10.83
N LYS A 163 -22.84 -2.38 -11.59
CA LYS A 163 -23.48 -3.68 -11.84
C LYS A 163 -23.67 -4.48 -10.55
N ILE A 164 -22.68 -4.49 -9.66
CA ILE A 164 -22.78 -5.18 -8.36
C ILE A 164 -23.86 -4.54 -7.49
N ARG A 165 -23.88 -3.21 -7.43
CA ARG A 165 -24.91 -2.47 -6.69
C ARG A 165 -26.31 -2.78 -7.21
N ARG A 166 -26.51 -2.79 -8.53
CA ARG A 166 -27.80 -3.14 -9.15
C ARG A 166 -28.21 -4.58 -8.90
N ASN A 167 -27.28 -5.53 -8.95
CA ASN A 167 -27.60 -6.94 -8.73
C ASN A 167 -27.95 -7.26 -7.27
N PHE A 168 -27.57 -6.40 -6.32
CA PHE A 168 -27.84 -6.62 -4.89
C PHE A 168 -29.17 -6.02 -4.43
N LEU A 169 -29.62 -4.92 -5.06
CA LEU A 169 -30.96 -4.36 -4.82
C LEU A 169 -32.02 -5.38 -5.26
#